data_AF-A0A816HMX8-F1
#
_entry.id   AF-A0A816HMX8-F1
#
_cell.length_a   1.000
_cell.length_b   1.000
_cell.length_c   1.000
_cell.angle_alpha   90.00
_cell.angle_beta   90.00
_cell.angle_gamma   90.00
#
_symmetry.space_group_name_H-M   'P 1'
#
loop_
_entity.id
_entity.type
_entity.pdbx_description
1 polymer ?
#
loop_
_entity_poly.entity_id
_entity_poly.type
_entity_poly.pdbx_seq_one_letter_code
_entity_poly.pdbx_strand_id
1 'polypeptide(L)'
;MLGNVHVYCENNDVFDCMLNQTNVENNNNKFYLIQLLEDNDCKKYYVWLRWGRVGYNGQNNLEHFGCDLDGAKRFFLSKIFEKVDENNKKQLVAIEELKSLPVPESKLDKRIQKLIQLICNIQAMEEALLEMKFDARKNPLGKLSSTQIRAGYAALKEIETYIKTNKFNSAFIEANNTYYSQIPHEFDRNAPPLIETIQQLKHEIELLEALDNIEIAFTTLNTDTNTRLNPIDQHYEQLKCKLYPIEKHEDIYILIDKYLQSTHATTHQQYKMEIEHIFKVERDNENQVFKDVGNKMLLWYRQNFVFFLNIK
;
A
#
# COMPACT_ATOMS: atom_id res chain seq x y z
N MET A 1 -31.33 11.29 -3.94
CA MET A 1 -30.14 10.46 -4.24
C MET A 1 -29.13 11.38 -4.87
N LEU A 2 -27.91 11.42 -4.35
CA LEU A 2 -26.79 12.02 -5.08
C LEU A 2 -26.58 11.24 -6.38
N GLY A 3 -26.09 11.92 -7.42
CA GLY A 3 -25.69 11.26 -8.67
C GLY A 3 -24.45 10.38 -8.48
N ASN A 4 -23.79 10.02 -9.59
CA ASN A 4 -22.54 9.28 -9.56
C ASN A 4 -21.44 10.19 -8.99
N VAL A 5 -21.02 9.96 -7.75
CA VAL A 5 -20.02 10.77 -7.02
C VAL A 5 -18.85 9.88 -6.58
N HIS A 6 -17.65 10.45 -6.50
CA HIS A 6 -16.45 9.78 -5.99
C HIS A 6 -15.80 10.61 -4.86
N VAL A 7 -14.94 9.99 -4.06
CA VAL A 7 -14.15 10.70 -3.05
C VAL A 7 -13.11 11.57 -3.76
N TYR A 8 -13.08 12.84 -3.42
CA TYR A 8 -12.15 13.80 -4.01
C TYR A 8 -10.70 13.47 -3.65
N CYS A 9 -9.83 13.49 -4.66
CA CYS A 9 -8.41 13.21 -4.52
C CYS A 9 -7.60 14.35 -5.16
N GLU A 10 -6.57 14.84 -4.47
CA GLU A 10 -5.67 15.88 -4.99
C GLU A 10 -4.23 15.55 -4.63
N ASN A 11 -3.34 15.47 -5.63
CA ASN A 11 -1.89 15.26 -5.41
C ASN A 11 -1.57 14.08 -4.46
N ASN A 12 -2.23 12.93 -4.66
CA ASN A 12 -2.21 11.73 -3.81
C ASN A 12 -2.89 11.86 -2.43
N ASP A 13 -3.41 13.03 -2.05
CA ASP A 13 -4.22 13.17 -0.85
C ASP A 13 -5.68 12.78 -1.13
N VAL A 14 -6.16 11.74 -0.43
CA VAL A 14 -7.56 11.31 -0.45
C VAL A 14 -8.30 12.05 0.66
N PHE A 15 -9.35 12.78 0.31
CA PHE A 15 -10.17 13.53 1.28
C PHE A 15 -11.21 12.61 1.94
N ASP A 16 -10.72 11.58 2.62
CA ASP A 16 -11.48 10.62 3.43
C ASP A 16 -10.77 10.42 4.76
N CYS A 17 -11.49 10.65 5.87
CA CYS A 17 -10.94 10.50 7.19
C CYS A 17 -11.92 9.80 8.13
N MET A 18 -11.43 8.76 8.80
CA MET A 18 -12.14 8.05 9.87
C MET A 18 -11.43 8.28 11.21
N LEU A 19 -12.09 8.98 12.12
CA LEU A 19 -11.64 9.21 13.49
C LEU A 19 -12.33 8.23 14.44
N ASN A 20 -11.56 7.64 15.36
CA ASN A 20 -12.08 6.76 16.39
C ASN A 20 -11.71 7.29 17.78
N GLN A 21 -12.66 7.24 18.70
CA GLN A 21 -12.43 7.57 20.11
C GLN A 21 -12.87 6.40 20.97
N THR A 22 -11.91 5.83 21.71
CA THR A 22 -12.15 4.77 22.68
C THR A 22 -11.74 5.23 24.08
N ASN A 23 -12.68 5.21 25.02
CA ASN A 23 -12.41 5.39 26.45
C ASN A 23 -13.06 4.23 27.20
N VAL A 24 -12.21 3.36 27.74
CA VAL A 24 -12.60 2.10 28.39
C VAL A 24 -13.30 2.35 29.72
N GLU A 25 -12.83 3.32 30.51
CA GLU A 25 -13.41 3.67 31.81
C GLU A 25 -14.87 4.13 31.71
N ASN A 26 -15.22 4.77 30.58
CA ASN A 26 -16.57 5.28 30.31
C ASN A 26 -17.36 4.47 29.27
N ASN A 27 -16.88 3.29 28.85
CA ASN A 27 -17.48 2.45 27.79
C ASN A 27 -17.84 3.23 26.50
N ASN A 28 -17.01 4.23 26.18
CA ASN A 28 -17.17 5.05 24.99
C ASN A 28 -16.36 4.42 23.86
N ASN A 29 -17.05 4.01 22.80
CA ASN A 29 -16.41 3.57 21.56
C ASN A 29 -17.16 4.20 20.39
N LYS A 30 -16.66 5.33 19.90
CA LYS A 30 -17.33 6.19 18.92
C LYS A 30 -16.48 6.35 17.67
N PHE A 31 -17.12 6.41 16.52
CA PHE A 31 -16.50 6.75 15.24
C PHE A 31 -17.04 8.07 14.69
N TYR A 32 -16.23 8.73 13.87
CA TYR A 32 -16.58 9.91 13.09
C TYR A 32 -15.88 9.82 11.72
N LEU A 33 -16.66 9.58 10.68
CA LEU A 33 -16.25 9.57 9.29
C LEU A 33 -16.57 10.92 8.65
N ILE A 34 -15.65 11.42 7.84
CA ILE A 34 -15.83 12.58 6.99
C ILE A 34 -15.19 12.33 5.62
N GLN A 35 -15.93 12.65 4.55
CA GLN A 35 -15.51 12.47 3.16
C GLN A 35 -15.85 13.72 2.35
N LEU A 36 -14.91 14.24 1.57
CA LEU A 36 -15.18 15.22 0.51
C LEU A 36 -15.47 14.46 -0.77
N LEU A 37 -16.63 14.72 -1.38
CA LEU A 37 -17.11 14.05 -2.58
C LEU A 37 -17.19 15.03 -3.74
N GLU A 38 -16.81 14.57 -4.93
CA GLU A 38 -16.99 15.28 -6.20
C GLU A 38 -17.98 14.52 -7.09
N ASP A 39 -18.91 15.25 -7.70
CA ASP A 39 -19.84 14.72 -8.70
C ASP A 39 -19.14 14.56 -10.05
N ASN A 40 -19.28 13.37 -10.64
CA ASN A 40 -18.53 12.95 -11.83
C ASN A 40 -18.94 13.73 -13.10
N ASP A 41 -20.18 14.22 -13.14
CA ASP A 41 -20.77 14.82 -14.34
C ASP A 41 -20.75 16.35 -14.27
N CYS A 42 -20.88 16.90 -13.08
CA CYS A 42 -20.85 18.33 -12.86
C CYS A 42 -19.97 18.62 -11.66
N LYS A 43 -18.89 19.42 -11.84
CA LYS A 43 -17.91 19.82 -10.80
C LYS A 43 -18.56 20.47 -9.57
N LYS A 44 -19.24 19.66 -8.79
CA LYS A 44 -19.99 19.99 -7.59
C LYS A 44 -19.45 19.17 -6.46
N TYR A 45 -19.28 19.82 -5.33
CA TYR A 45 -18.62 19.25 -4.17
C TYR A 45 -19.60 19.13 -3.01
N TYR A 46 -19.41 18.06 -2.25
CA TYR A 46 -20.21 17.72 -1.09
C TYR A 46 -19.27 17.27 0.03
N VAL A 47 -19.66 17.50 1.28
CA VAL A 47 -18.97 16.90 2.42
C VAL A 47 -19.94 16.01 3.15
N TRP A 48 -19.67 14.70 3.14
CA TRP A 48 -20.47 13.71 3.83
C TRP A 48 -19.86 13.37 5.18
N LEU A 49 -20.70 13.34 6.20
CA LEU A 49 -20.33 13.10 7.59
C LEU A 49 -21.14 11.92 8.11
N ARG A 50 -20.51 11.05 8.89
CA ARG A 50 -21.21 9.96 9.58
C ARG A 50 -20.58 9.67 10.94
N TRP A 51 -21.38 9.54 11.98
CA TRP A 51 -20.85 9.32 13.33
C TRP A 51 -21.76 8.47 14.19
N GLY A 52 -21.20 7.76 15.16
CA GLY A 52 -22.00 6.91 16.05
C GLY A 52 -21.16 5.98 16.92
N ARG A 53 -21.82 4.99 17.53
CA ARG A 53 -21.13 3.90 18.23
C ARG A 53 -20.57 2.93 17.20
N VAL A 54 -19.32 2.52 17.35
CA VAL A 54 -18.66 1.55 16.45
C VAL A 54 -19.49 0.25 16.41
N GLY A 55 -19.76 -0.25 15.20
CA GLY A 55 -20.62 -1.42 14.96
C GLY A 55 -22.11 -1.13 14.73
N TYR A 56 -22.55 0.13 14.85
CA TYR A 56 -23.93 0.54 14.58
C TYR A 56 -24.02 1.57 13.45
N ASN A 57 -25.20 1.72 12.85
CA ASN A 57 -25.39 2.57 11.67
C ASN A 57 -25.07 4.06 11.91
N GLY A 58 -25.27 4.57 13.13
CA GLY A 58 -24.96 5.96 13.50
C GLY A 58 -25.90 6.98 12.85
N GLN A 59 -25.55 8.26 12.97
CA GLN A 59 -26.16 9.40 12.30
C GLN A 59 -25.29 9.84 11.13
N ASN A 60 -25.87 10.57 10.18
CA ASN A 60 -25.12 11.15 9.05
C ASN A 60 -25.63 12.55 8.71
N ASN A 61 -24.80 13.31 8.00
CA ASN A 61 -25.13 14.60 7.44
C ASN A 61 -24.42 14.80 6.10
N LEU A 62 -25.02 15.54 5.17
CA LEU A 62 -24.44 15.83 3.87
C LEU A 62 -24.54 17.34 3.61
N GLU A 63 -23.39 17.99 3.50
CA GLU A 63 -23.30 19.42 3.22
C GLU A 63 -22.99 19.66 1.74
N HIS A 64 -23.62 20.70 1.19
CA HIS A 64 -23.56 21.03 -0.24
C HIS A 64 -22.74 22.31 -0.48
N PHE A 65 -21.72 22.23 -1.34
CA PHE A 65 -20.83 23.37 -1.64
C PHE A 65 -20.94 23.87 -3.08
N GLY A 66 -21.74 23.22 -3.94
CA GLY A 66 -21.82 23.59 -5.35
C GLY A 66 -20.43 23.52 -5.99
N CYS A 67 -20.04 24.48 -6.82
CA CYS A 67 -18.71 24.52 -7.43
C CYS A 67 -17.57 25.03 -6.53
N ASP A 68 -17.85 25.33 -5.25
CA ASP A 68 -16.86 25.88 -4.30
C ASP A 68 -16.03 24.78 -3.64
N LEU A 69 -15.00 24.30 -4.36
CA LEU A 69 -14.05 23.32 -3.85
C LEU A 69 -13.31 23.81 -2.60
N ASP A 70 -12.87 25.07 -2.60
CA ASP A 70 -12.09 25.63 -1.49
C ASP A 70 -12.96 25.79 -0.23
N GLY A 71 -14.24 26.10 -0.39
CA GLY A 71 -15.23 26.03 0.68
C GLY A 71 -15.40 24.62 1.24
N ALA A 72 -15.53 23.61 0.38
CA ALA A 72 -15.66 22.22 0.78
C ALA A 72 -14.42 21.72 1.54
N LYS A 73 -13.21 22.04 1.05
CA LYS A 73 -11.94 21.71 1.71
C LYS A 73 -11.83 22.36 3.09
N ARG A 74 -12.12 23.67 3.18
CA ARG A 74 -12.08 24.38 4.48
C ARG A 74 -13.05 23.77 5.48
N PHE A 75 -14.26 23.42 5.05
CA PHE A 75 -15.24 22.77 5.92
C PHE A 75 -14.79 21.38 6.37
N PHE A 76 -14.27 20.57 5.44
CA PHE A 76 -13.71 19.25 5.73
C PHE A 76 -12.63 19.33 6.82
N LEU A 77 -11.64 20.18 6.61
CA LEU A 77 -10.52 20.35 7.55
C LEU A 77 -11.01 20.91 8.89
N SER A 78 -11.88 21.92 8.89
CA SER A 78 -12.47 22.49 10.11
C SER A 78 -13.15 21.43 10.97
N LYS A 79 -13.87 20.48 10.36
CA LYS A 79 -14.55 19.41 11.10
C LYS A 79 -13.58 18.39 11.68
N ILE A 80 -12.48 18.10 10.99
CA ILE A 80 -11.39 17.30 11.57
C ILE A 80 -10.77 18.04 12.75
N PHE A 81 -10.41 19.32 12.59
CA PHE A 81 -9.86 20.14 13.66
C PHE A 81 -10.78 20.26 14.87
N GLU A 82 -12.10 20.30 14.71
CA GLU A 82 -13.04 20.32 15.84
C GLU A 82 -13.00 19.02 16.68
N LYS A 83 -12.66 17.88 16.06
CA LYS A 83 -12.75 16.54 16.68
C LYS A 83 -11.43 15.99 17.20
N VAL A 84 -10.32 16.65 16.87
CA VAL A 84 -8.96 16.28 17.28
C VAL A 84 -8.52 17.12 18.49
N ASP A 85 -7.64 16.61 19.37
CA ASP A 85 -7.15 17.36 20.54
C ASP A 85 -6.19 18.52 20.17
N GLU A 86 -5.97 19.48 21.08
CA GLU A 86 -5.17 20.69 20.77
C GLU A 86 -3.72 20.41 20.34
N ASN A 87 -3.09 19.34 20.82
CA ASN A 87 -1.73 18.99 20.43
C ASN A 87 -1.71 18.49 18.98
N ASN A 88 -2.65 17.62 18.63
CA ASN A 88 -2.81 17.12 17.28
C ASN A 88 -3.33 18.21 16.31
N LYS A 89 -4.12 19.20 16.78
CA LYS A 89 -4.50 20.38 15.97
C LYS A 89 -3.28 21.20 15.55
N LYS A 90 -2.34 21.49 16.46
CA LYS A 90 -1.12 22.25 16.12
C LYS A 90 -0.27 21.51 15.07
N GLN A 91 -0.22 20.19 15.16
CA GLN A 91 0.49 19.35 14.20
C GLN A 91 -0.20 19.35 12.82
N LEU A 92 -1.52 19.24 12.77
CA LEU A 92 -2.32 19.29 11.54
C LEU A 92 -2.23 20.66 10.83
N VAL A 93 -2.30 21.78 11.57
CA VAL A 93 -2.12 23.12 10.98
C VAL A 93 -0.72 23.27 10.37
N ALA A 94 0.33 22.79 11.06
CA ALA A 94 1.68 22.80 10.53
C ALA A 94 1.83 21.95 9.26
N ILE A 95 1.12 20.82 9.17
CA ILE A 95 1.10 19.95 7.99
C ILE A 95 0.37 20.62 6.81
N GLU A 96 -0.76 21.29 7.04
CA GLU A 96 -1.51 22.01 6.00
C GLU A 96 -0.72 23.22 5.46
N GLU A 97 -0.07 23.99 6.35
CA GLU A 97 0.80 25.09 5.94
C GLU A 97 1.97 24.59 5.07
N LEU A 98 2.55 23.43 5.39
CA LEU A 98 3.60 22.79 4.58
C LEU A 98 3.09 22.29 3.22
N LYS A 99 1.86 21.76 3.14
CA LYS A 99 1.23 21.29 1.89
C LYS A 99 0.82 22.43 0.95
N SER A 100 0.59 23.64 1.49
CA SER A 100 0.23 24.82 0.69
C SER A 100 1.41 25.47 -0.05
N LEU A 101 2.65 25.09 0.28
CA LEU A 101 3.85 25.56 -0.40
C LEU A 101 4.03 24.82 -1.74
N PRO A 102 4.45 25.51 -2.81
CA PRO A 102 4.72 24.84 -4.09
C PRO A 102 5.77 23.75 -3.90
N VAL A 103 5.41 22.52 -4.28
CA VAL A 103 6.30 21.36 -4.19
C VAL A 103 7.55 21.65 -5.02
N PRO A 104 8.75 21.59 -4.42
CA PRO A 104 9.99 21.85 -5.15
C PRO A 104 10.21 20.80 -6.25
N GLU A 105 10.83 21.19 -7.36
CA GLU A 105 11.10 20.26 -8.46
C GLU A 105 12.07 19.14 -8.01
N SER A 106 11.76 17.90 -8.40
CA SER A 106 12.61 16.73 -8.15
C SER A 106 13.94 16.85 -8.89
N LYS A 107 15.04 16.49 -8.20
CA LYS A 107 16.39 16.49 -8.78
C LYS A 107 16.74 15.19 -9.52
N LEU A 108 15.87 14.19 -9.48
CA LEU A 108 16.13 12.87 -10.05
C LEU A 108 15.93 12.84 -11.57
N ASP A 109 16.56 11.87 -12.23
CA ASP A 109 16.29 11.58 -13.65
C ASP A 109 14.80 11.24 -13.85
N LYS A 110 14.17 11.73 -14.93
CA LYS A 110 12.75 11.52 -15.20
C LYS A 110 12.36 10.03 -15.28
N ARG A 111 13.29 9.15 -15.70
CA ARG A 111 13.10 7.69 -15.70
C ARG A 111 13.01 7.12 -14.29
N ILE A 112 13.84 7.64 -13.37
CA ILE A 112 13.77 7.28 -11.95
C ILE A 112 12.49 7.83 -11.34
N GLN A 113 12.11 9.08 -11.63
CA GLN A 113 10.85 9.66 -11.15
C GLN A 113 9.65 8.77 -11.53
N LYS A 114 9.57 8.33 -12.79
CA LYS A 114 8.53 7.40 -13.26
C LYS A 114 8.57 6.06 -12.54
N LEU A 115 9.76 5.49 -12.34
CA LEU A 115 9.92 4.23 -11.62
C LEU A 115 9.43 4.35 -10.17
N ILE A 116 9.82 5.41 -9.46
CA ILE A 116 9.39 5.66 -8.07
C ILE A 116 7.88 5.86 -7.99
N GLN A 117 7.30 6.63 -8.91
CA GLN A 117 5.84 6.79 -8.99
C GLN A 117 5.13 5.46 -9.23
N LEU A 118 5.71 4.57 -10.05
CA LEU A 118 5.16 3.25 -10.32
C LEU A 118 5.21 2.33 -9.09
N ILE A 119 6.37 2.22 -8.44
CA ILE A 119 6.57 1.30 -7.32
C ILE A 119 6.00 1.82 -5.99
N CYS A 120 5.76 3.13 -5.87
CA CYS A 120 5.10 3.76 -4.71
C CYS A 120 3.62 4.10 -4.97
N ASN A 121 2.99 3.48 -5.97
CA ASN A 121 1.58 3.71 -6.27
C ASN A 121 0.67 2.96 -5.28
N ILE A 122 0.17 3.69 -4.28
CA ILE A 122 -0.70 3.16 -3.22
C ILE A 122 -1.98 2.53 -3.82
N GLN A 123 -2.61 3.16 -4.80
CA GLN A 123 -3.82 2.63 -5.42
C GLN A 123 -3.55 1.27 -6.09
N ALA A 124 -2.43 1.15 -6.81
CA ALA A 124 -2.04 -0.11 -7.44
C ALA A 124 -1.71 -1.21 -6.41
N MET A 125 -1.20 -0.83 -5.24
CA MET A 125 -1.01 -1.74 -4.11
C MET A 125 -2.36 -2.21 -3.52
N GLU A 126 -3.33 -1.30 -3.36
CA GLU A 126 -4.68 -1.64 -2.90
C GLU A 126 -5.40 -2.59 -3.87
N GLU A 127 -5.33 -2.30 -5.17
CA GLU A 127 -5.91 -3.15 -6.22
C GLU A 127 -5.31 -4.56 -6.20
N ALA A 128 -3.98 -4.68 -6.05
CA ALA A 128 -3.32 -5.98 -5.94
C ALA A 128 -3.77 -6.76 -4.69
N LEU A 129 -3.94 -6.11 -3.54
CA LEU A 129 -4.45 -6.77 -2.33
C LEU A 129 -5.91 -7.23 -2.47
N LEU A 130 -6.73 -6.46 -3.18
CA LEU A 130 -8.11 -6.85 -3.48
C LEU A 130 -8.17 -8.12 -4.35
N GLU A 131 -7.29 -8.25 -5.35
CA GLU A 131 -7.16 -9.49 -6.14
C GLU A 131 -6.77 -10.70 -5.27
N MET A 132 -5.99 -10.47 -4.21
CA MET A 132 -5.60 -11.48 -3.23
C MET A 132 -6.67 -11.72 -2.13
N LYS A 133 -7.89 -11.18 -2.31
CA LYS A 133 -9.04 -11.32 -1.38
C LYS A 133 -8.82 -10.74 0.02
N PHE A 134 -7.88 -9.81 0.17
CA PHE A 134 -7.70 -9.06 1.40
C PHE A 134 -8.79 -7.98 1.53
N ASP A 135 -9.36 -7.81 2.73
CA ASP A 135 -10.40 -6.80 2.98
C ASP A 135 -9.78 -5.40 3.22
N ALA A 136 -9.28 -4.80 2.14
CA ALA A 136 -8.68 -3.47 2.15
C ALA A 136 -9.69 -2.36 2.54
N ARG A 137 -10.99 -2.59 2.33
CA ARG A 137 -12.06 -1.63 2.66
C ARG A 137 -12.28 -1.50 4.15
N LYS A 138 -12.29 -2.62 4.89
CA LYS A 138 -12.40 -2.59 6.36
C LYS A 138 -11.05 -2.33 7.02
N ASN A 139 -9.94 -2.67 6.36
CA ASN A 139 -8.58 -2.49 6.87
C ASN A 139 -7.70 -1.77 5.85
N PRO A 140 -7.74 -0.42 5.83
CA PRO A 140 -6.84 0.38 5.02
C PRO A 140 -5.38 0.02 5.30
N LEU A 141 -4.53 0.11 4.27
CA LEU A 141 -3.15 -0.37 4.21
C LEU A 141 -2.28 -0.02 5.43
N GLY A 142 -2.50 1.13 6.07
CA GLY A 142 -1.72 1.59 7.21
C GLY A 142 -2.15 1.09 8.60
N LYS A 143 -3.17 0.21 8.71
CA LYS A 143 -3.70 -0.23 10.02
C LYS A 143 -3.26 -1.61 10.48
N LEU A 144 -2.76 -2.45 9.58
CA LEU A 144 -2.26 -3.77 9.96
C LEU A 144 -0.86 -3.60 10.57
N SER A 145 -0.71 -3.94 11.84
CA SER A 145 0.60 -3.78 12.49
C SER A 145 1.58 -4.88 12.05
N SER A 146 2.87 -4.54 11.94
CA SER A 146 3.97 -5.52 11.84
C SER A 146 3.82 -6.73 12.78
N THR A 147 3.30 -6.54 13.99
CA THR A 147 3.08 -7.62 14.97
C THR A 147 1.98 -8.59 14.53
N GLN A 148 0.91 -8.09 13.93
CA GLN A 148 -0.20 -8.88 13.42
C GLN A 148 0.22 -9.70 12.19
N ILE A 149 1.02 -9.10 11.29
CA ILE A 149 1.61 -9.79 10.13
C ILE A 149 2.49 -10.96 10.60
N ARG A 150 3.37 -10.73 11.59
CA ARG A 150 4.19 -11.81 12.18
C ARG A 150 3.35 -12.91 12.82
N ALA A 151 2.24 -12.57 13.48
CA ALA A 151 1.31 -13.56 14.02
C ALA A 151 0.65 -14.40 12.90
N GLY A 152 0.32 -13.77 11.77
CA GLY A 152 -0.13 -14.46 10.56
C GLY A 152 0.89 -15.49 10.05
N TYR A 153 2.17 -15.10 9.94
CA TYR A 153 3.23 -16.03 9.53
C TYR A 153 3.39 -17.21 10.49
N ALA A 154 3.28 -16.95 11.80
CA ALA A 154 3.34 -18.01 12.80
C ALA A 154 2.19 -19.02 12.63
N ALA A 155 0.97 -18.54 12.38
CA ALA A 155 -0.18 -19.40 12.11
C ALA A 155 -0.01 -20.21 10.80
N LEU A 156 0.47 -19.60 9.72
CA LEU A 156 0.74 -20.31 8.47
C LEU A 156 1.82 -21.39 8.63
N LYS A 157 2.85 -21.14 9.45
CA LYS A 157 3.89 -22.13 9.76
C LYS A 157 3.33 -23.33 10.54
N GLU A 158 2.36 -23.10 11.42
CA GLU A 158 1.66 -24.18 12.11
C GLU A 158 0.82 -25.00 11.12
N ILE A 159 0.06 -24.34 10.24
CA ILE A 159 -0.70 -24.97 9.16
C ILE A 159 0.20 -25.81 8.25
N GLU A 160 1.38 -25.30 7.87
CA GLU A 160 2.37 -26.03 7.08
C GLU A 160 2.77 -27.36 7.74
N THR A 161 2.92 -27.37 9.07
CA THR A 161 3.29 -28.56 9.83
C THR A 161 2.21 -29.64 9.74
N TYR A 162 0.93 -29.25 9.79
CA TYR A 162 -0.20 -30.17 9.62
C TYR A 162 -0.31 -30.70 8.19
N ILE A 163 -0.11 -29.86 7.17
CA ILE A 163 -0.09 -30.26 5.76
C ILE A 163 1.04 -31.29 5.52
N LYS A 164 2.26 -31.00 5.99
CA LYS A 164 3.43 -31.89 5.84
C LYS A 164 3.23 -33.24 6.53
N THR A 165 2.54 -33.26 7.67
CA THR A 165 2.27 -34.49 8.43
C THR A 165 0.96 -35.18 8.04
N ASN A 166 0.21 -34.60 7.10
CA ASN A 166 -1.10 -35.08 6.65
C ASN A 166 -2.11 -35.29 7.80
N LYS A 167 -2.16 -34.33 8.75
CA LYS A 167 -3.00 -34.39 9.95
C LYS A 167 -4.04 -33.27 9.96
N PHE A 168 -5.26 -33.58 9.53
CA PHE A 168 -6.40 -32.64 9.46
C PHE A 168 -7.40 -32.88 10.60
N ASN A 169 -6.99 -32.61 11.83
CA ASN A 169 -7.83 -32.76 13.02
C ASN A 169 -8.41 -31.41 13.48
N SER A 170 -9.09 -31.38 14.62
CA SER A 170 -9.66 -30.15 15.19
C SER A 170 -8.60 -29.05 15.43
N ALA A 171 -7.36 -29.42 15.76
CA ALA A 171 -6.27 -28.46 15.95
C ALA A 171 -5.84 -27.79 14.63
N PHE A 172 -5.88 -28.51 13.51
CA PHE A 172 -5.66 -27.92 12.18
C PHE A 172 -6.73 -26.88 11.81
N ILE A 173 -8.00 -27.16 12.14
CA ILE A 173 -9.10 -26.21 11.94
C ILE A 173 -8.87 -24.96 12.81
N GLU A 174 -8.44 -25.14 14.05
CA GLU A 174 -8.14 -24.02 14.96
C GLU A 174 -6.96 -23.17 14.48
N ALA A 175 -5.93 -23.78 13.88
CA ALA A 175 -4.82 -23.06 13.26
C ALA A 175 -5.30 -22.19 12.08
N ASN A 176 -6.22 -22.70 11.25
CA ASN A 176 -6.86 -21.93 10.18
C ASN A 176 -7.70 -20.77 10.74
N ASN A 177 -8.52 -21.02 11.76
CA ASN A 177 -9.31 -19.98 12.43
C ASN A 177 -8.41 -18.87 13.01
N THR A 178 -7.28 -19.28 13.60
CA THR A 178 -6.29 -18.36 14.13
C THR A 178 -5.73 -17.48 13.02
N TYR A 179 -5.33 -18.07 11.88
CA TYR A 179 -4.85 -17.32 10.73
C TYR A 179 -5.87 -16.28 10.23
N TYR A 180 -7.11 -16.69 9.96
CA TYR A 180 -8.17 -15.78 9.48
C TYR A 180 -8.61 -14.73 10.51
N SER A 181 -8.34 -14.96 11.80
CA SER A 181 -8.54 -13.96 12.84
C SER A 181 -7.41 -12.92 12.87
N GLN A 182 -6.19 -13.30 12.51
CA GLN A 182 -5.05 -12.38 12.40
C GLN A 182 -5.09 -11.59 11.10
N ILE A 183 -5.43 -12.22 9.98
CA ILE A 183 -5.37 -11.62 8.64
C ILE A 183 -6.79 -11.48 8.09
N PRO A 184 -7.34 -10.25 8.00
CA PRO A 184 -8.68 -10.02 7.49
C PRO A 184 -8.82 -10.38 6.01
N HIS A 185 -9.81 -11.22 5.71
CA HIS A 185 -10.14 -11.64 4.35
C HIS A 185 -11.59 -11.31 4.02
N GLU A 186 -11.85 -11.10 2.73
CA GLU A 186 -13.19 -10.96 2.20
C GLU A 186 -13.66 -12.29 1.56
N PHE A 187 -14.65 -12.93 2.17
CA PHE A 187 -15.24 -14.20 1.71
C PHE A 187 -16.67 -14.06 1.17
N ASP A 188 -17.13 -12.83 0.90
CA ASP A 188 -18.51 -12.50 0.58
C ASP A 188 -19.51 -13.07 1.61
N ARG A 189 -20.29 -14.10 1.21
CA ARG A 189 -21.27 -14.82 2.04
C ARG A 189 -20.85 -16.26 2.32
N ASN A 190 -19.66 -16.66 1.88
CA ASN A 190 -19.15 -18.01 2.04
C ASN A 190 -18.38 -18.15 3.36
N ALA A 191 -18.34 -19.37 3.88
CA ALA A 191 -17.44 -19.69 4.99
C ALA A 191 -15.97 -19.58 4.54
N PRO A 192 -15.05 -19.17 5.42
CA PRO A 192 -13.62 -19.21 5.14
C PRO A 192 -13.20 -20.64 4.71
N PRO A 193 -12.48 -20.79 3.59
CA PRO A 193 -11.99 -22.10 3.15
C PRO A 193 -10.86 -22.59 4.07
N LEU A 194 -10.59 -23.89 4.08
CA LEU A 194 -9.40 -24.44 4.76
C LEU A 194 -8.17 -24.40 3.84
N ILE A 195 -7.01 -24.09 4.41
CA ILE A 195 -5.71 -24.10 3.74
C ILE A 195 -5.12 -25.52 3.86
N GLU A 196 -5.49 -26.40 2.93
CA GLU A 196 -5.18 -27.83 2.99
C GLU A 196 -4.03 -28.25 2.09
N THR A 197 -3.65 -27.39 1.14
CA THR A 197 -2.63 -27.68 0.13
C THR A 197 -1.44 -26.73 0.23
N ILE A 198 -0.27 -27.20 -0.22
CA ILE A 198 0.94 -26.36 -0.33
C ILE A 198 0.70 -25.17 -1.27
N GLN A 199 -0.14 -25.33 -2.29
CA GLN A 199 -0.46 -24.26 -3.23
C GLN A 199 -1.28 -23.14 -2.56
N GLN A 200 -2.32 -23.49 -1.80
CA GLN A 200 -3.07 -22.50 -1.01
C GLN A 200 -2.16 -21.83 0.02
N LEU A 201 -1.35 -22.60 0.74
CA LEU A 201 -0.41 -22.05 1.72
C LEU A 201 0.56 -21.04 1.09
N LYS A 202 1.10 -21.35 -0.09
CA LYS A 202 1.99 -20.42 -0.82
C LYS A 202 1.28 -19.12 -1.18
N HIS A 203 0.03 -19.19 -1.62
CA HIS A 203 -0.75 -18.00 -1.94
C HIS A 203 -0.96 -17.10 -0.71
N GLU A 204 -1.23 -17.69 0.45
CA GLU A 204 -1.38 -16.96 1.71
C GLU A 204 -0.05 -16.37 2.22
N ILE A 205 1.08 -17.06 1.97
CA ILE A 205 2.42 -16.50 2.24
C ILE A 205 2.68 -15.29 1.34
N GLU A 206 2.39 -15.39 0.04
CA GLU A 206 2.52 -14.27 -0.89
C GLU A 206 1.68 -13.06 -0.44
N LEU A 207 0.48 -13.30 0.12
CA LEU A 207 -0.35 -12.23 0.69
C LEU A 207 0.33 -11.57 1.89
N LEU A 208 0.88 -12.34 2.83
CA LEU A 208 1.59 -11.78 3.97
C LEU A 208 2.85 -11.02 3.56
N GLU A 209 3.57 -11.48 2.53
CA GLU A 209 4.68 -10.74 1.94
C GLU A 209 4.21 -9.41 1.33
N ALA A 210 3.01 -9.38 0.74
CA ALA A 210 2.42 -8.15 0.19
C ALA A 210 2.13 -7.15 1.28
N LEU A 211 1.46 -7.62 2.33
CA LEU A 211 1.07 -6.81 3.48
C LEU A 211 2.30 -6.26 4.21
N ASP A 212 3.35 -7.06 4.40
CA ASP A 212 4.61 -6.61 5.02
C ASP A 212 5.28 -5.54 4.17
N ASN A 213 5.35 -5.75 2.86
CA ASN A 213 5.95 -4.79 1.94
C ASN A 213 5.19 -3.46 1.91
N ILE A 214 3.86 -3.52 1.93
CA ILE A 214 3.02 -2.33 1.93
C ILE A 214 3.10 -1.61 3.29
N GLU A 215 3.16 -2.32 4.41
CA GLU A 215 3.35 -1.70 5.73
C GLU A 215 4.70 -0.97 5.82
N ILE A 216 5.77 -1.61 5.33
CA ILE A 216 7.09 -1.00 5.25
C ILE A 216 7.04 0.21 4.32
N ALA A 217 6.41 0.09 3.15
CA ALA A 217 6.23 1.20 2.23
C ALA A 217 5.50 2.35 2.92
N PHE A 218 4.37 2.10 3.59
CA PHE A 218 3.58 3.13 4.26
C PHE A 218 4.35 3.79 5.41
N THR A 219 5.08 3.02 6.21
CA THR A 219 5.97 3.53 7.26
C THR A 219 7.07 4.42 6.66
N THR A 220 7.59 4.00 5.52
CA THR A 220 8.60 4.73 4.77
C THR A 220 8.03 6.04 4.20
N LEU A 221 6.91 6.00 3.49
CA LEU A 221 6.25 7.18 2.92
C LEU A 221 5.81 8.21 3.98
N ASN A 222 5.49 7.79 5.21
CA ASN A 222 4.98 8.65 6.28
C ASN A 222 6.04 9.12 7.29
N THR A 223 7.30 8.70 7.16
CA THR A 223 8.39 9.17 8.03
C THR A 223 9.02 10.43 7.42
N ASP A 224 8.89 11.55 8.16
CA ASP A 224 9.54 12.86 7.96
C ASP A 224 8.97 13.83 6.89
N THR A 225 7.83 14.44 7.22
CA THR A 225 7.29 15.65 6.55
C THR A 225 8.07 16.95 6.85
N ASN A 226 9.17 16.87 7.60
CA ASN A 226 9.93 18.05 8.06
C ASN A 226 10.96 18.58 7.04
N THR A 227 11.03 18.01 5.84
CA THR A 227 12.00 18.42 4.82
C THR A 227 11.30 19.09 3.62
N ARG A 228 11.86 20.22 3.17
CA ARG A 228 11.45 20.92 1.93
C ARG A 228 11.86 20.15 0.66
N LEU A 229 11.87 18.82 0.69
CA LEU A 229 12.27 17.99 -0.45
C LEU A 229 11.03 17.60 -1.26
N ASN A 230 11.25 17.27 -2.54
CA ASN A 230 10.19 16.71 -3.36
C ASN A 230 9.80 15.33 -2.79
N PRO A 231 8.51 14.97 -2.71
CA PRO A 231 8.06 13.66 -2.21
C PRO A 231 8.70 12.46 -2.92
N ILE A 232 8.92 12.55 -4.24
CA ILE A 232 9.59 11.50 -5.02
C ILE A 232 11.04 11.34 -4.58
N ASP A 233 11.73 12.45 -4.30
CA ASP A 233 13.12 12.46 -3.84
C ASP A 233 13.21 11.84 -2.44
N GLN A 234 12.26 12.15 -1.56
CA GLN A 234 12.15 11.55 -0.22
C GLN A 234 11.98 10.03 -0.31
N HIS A 235 11.03 9.56 -1.12
CA HIS A 235 10.80 8.11 -1.29
C HIS A 235 12.01 7.41 -1.90
N TYR A 236 12.70 8.03 -2.85
CA TYR A 236 13.93 7.51 -3.43
C TYR A 236 15.06 7.38 -2.39
N GLU A 237 15.28 8.41 -1.56
CA GLU A 237 16.30 8.36 -0.51
C GLU A 237 16.04 7.23 0.50
N GLN A 238 14.77 6.97 0.80
CA GLN A 238 14.38 5.91 1.72
C GLN A 238 14.62 4.49 1.17
N LEU A 239 14.71 4.31 -0.15
CA LEU A 239 15.08 3.01 -0.74
C LEU A 239 16.48 2.56 -0.35
N LYS A 240 17.37 3.48 0.05
CA LYS A 240 18.79 3.20 0.37
C LYS A 240 19.48 2.39 -0.73
N CYS A 241 19.14 2.73 -1.96
CA CYS A 241 19.55 2.03 -3.17
C CYS A 241 19.73 3.05 -4.28
N LYS A 242 20.93 3.11 -4.85
CA LYS A 242 21.23 4.03 -5.93
C LYS A 242 20.87 3.39 -7.26
N LEU A 243 20.12 4.12 -8.07
CA LEU A 243 19.71 3.71 -9.41
C LEU A 243 20.37 4.61 -10.44
N TYR A 244 21.03 3.99 -11.41
CA TYR A 244 21.68 4.69 -12.52
C TYR A 244 21.03 4.24 -13.82
N PRO A 245 20.28 5.12 -14.51
CA PRO A 245 19.72 4.79 -15.81
C PRO A 245 20.82 4.48 -16.81
N ILE A 246 20.63 3.42 -17.58
CA ILE A 246 21.57 2.99 -18.63
C ILE A 246 21.05 3.47 -19.98
N GLU A 247 21.92 4.07 -20.78
CA GLU A 247 21.57 4.54 -22.11
C GLU A 247 21.51 3.40 -23.14
N LYS A 248 20.61 3.52 -24.12
CA LYS A 248 20.37 2.47 -25.13
C LYS A 248 21.59 2.12 -26.00
N HIS A 249 22.54 3.04 -26.10
CA HIS A 249 23.75 2.88 -26.90
C HIS A 249 24.90 2.23 -26.13
N GLU A 250 24.75 1.99 -24.83
CA GLU A 250 25.76 1.31 -24.03
C GLU A 250 25.78 -0.19 -24.32
N ASP A 251 26.98 -0.78 -24.34
CA ASP A 251 27.18 -2.21 -24.59
C ASP A 251 26.39 -3.10 -23.62
N ILE A 252 26.26 -2.66 -22.36
CA ILE A 252 25.51 -3.39 -21.34
C ILE A 252 24.00 -3.40 -21.64
N TYR A 253 23.44 -2.33 -22.23
CA TYR A 253 22.04 -2.31 -22.65
C TYR A 253 21.82 -3.33 -23.76
N ILE A 254 22.68 -3.31 -24.78
CA ILE A 254 22.62 -4.24 -25.92
C ILE A 254 22.77 -5.69 -25.46
N LEU A 255 23.68 -5.94 -24.50
CA LEU A 255 23.87 -7.27 -23.90
C LEU A 255 22.61 -7.77 -23.18
N ILE A 256 21.98 -6.92 -22.35
CA ILE A 256 20.78 -7.29 -21.60
C ILE A 256 19.59 -7.50 -22.55
N ASP A 257 19.41 -6.65 -23.56
CA ASP A 257 18.36 -6.83 -24.57
C ASP A 257 18.54 -8.15 -25.33
N LYS A 258 19.77 -8.44 -25.78
CA LYS A 258 20.08 -9.74 -26.39
C LYS A 258 19.81 -10.89 -25.43
N TYR A 259 20.15 -10.76 -24.15
CA TYR A 259 19.89 -11.80 -23.15
C TYR A 259 18.39 -12.03 -22.97
N LEU A 260 17.57 -10.97 -22.92
CA LEU A 260 16.11 -11.05 -22.82
C LEU A 260 15.51 -11.77 -24.03
N GLN A 261 15.87 -11.35 -25.24
CA GLN A 261 15.29 -11.90 -26.46
C GLN A 261 15.72 -13.36 -26.69
N SER A 262 16.98 -13.70 -26.41
CA SER A 262 17.49 -15.07 -26.61
C SER A 262 17.04 -16.07 -25.56
N THR A 263 16.58 -15.63 -24.39
CA THR A 263 16.08 -16.51 -23.32
C THR A 263 14.56 -16.57 -23.22
N HIS A 264 13.83 -15.97 -24.17
CA HIS A 264 12.38 -16.09 -24.23
C HIS A 264 11.96 -17.52 -24.60
N ALA A 265 11.29 -18.21 -23.67
CA ALA A 265 10.92 -19.61 -23.84
C ALA A 265 9.91 -19.80 -24.99
N THR A 266 10.14 -20.82 -25.82
CA THR A 266 9.29 -21.13 -26.98
C THR A 266 7.85 -21.52 -26.61
N THR A 267 7.61 -21.88 -25.34
CA THR A 267 6.30 -22.23 -24.80
C THR A 267 5.49 -21.03 -24.30
N HIS A 268 6.09 -19.84 -24.18
CA HIS A 268 5.44 -18.63 -23.62
C HIS A 268 5.07 -17.59 -24.69
N GLN A 269 4.46 -18.03 -25.80
CA GLN A 269 4.19 -17.17 -26.98
C GLN A 269 2.99 -16.23 -26.82
N GLN A 270 2.26 -16.31 -25.71
CA GLN A 270 1.10 -15.47 -25.45
C GLN A 270 1.44 -13.99 -25.18
N TYR A 271 2.72 -13.66 -24.98
CA TYR A 271 3.22 -12.28 -24.86
C TYR A 271 4.59 -12.11 -25.50
N LYS A 272 4.97 -10.85 -25.73
CA LYS A 272 6.34 -10.44 -26.07
C LYS A 272 6.84 -9.45 -25.03
N MET A 273 8.16 -9.36 -24.89
CA MET A 273 8.80 -8.44 -23.94
C MET A 273 9.68 -7.45 -24.68
N GLU A 274 9.56 -6.18 -24.32
CA GLU A 274 10.37 -5.09 -24.82
C GLU A 274 10.94 -4.30 -23.63
N ILE A 275 12.20 -3.89 -23.73
CA ILE A 275 12.86 -3.13 -22.68
C ILE A 275 12.52 -1.65 -22.83
N GLU A 276 11.77 -1.10 -21.88
CA GLU A 276 11.52 0.33 -21.80
C GLU A 276 12.74 1.07 -21.23
N HIS A 277 13.20 0.66 -20.04
CA HIS A 277 14.32 1.25 -19.31
C HIS A 277 15.17 0.17 -18.62
N ILE A 278 16.47 0.43 -18.47
CA ILE A 278 17.38 -0.38 -17.66
C ILE A 278 18.01 0.54 -16.62
N PHE A 279 18.09 0.06 -15.39
CA PHE A 279 18.76 0.73 -14.30
C PHE A 279 19.86 -0.17 -13.76
N LYS A 280 21.08 0.34 -13.66
CA LYS A 280 22.10 -0.27 -12.81
C LYS A 280 21.68 0.01 -11.36
N VAL A 281 21.63 -1.06 -10.58
CA VAL A 281 21.23 -1.05 -9.17
C VAL A 281 22.48 -1.16 -8.30
N GLU A 282 22.63 -0.27 -7.32
CA GLU A 282 23.69 -0.32 -6.32
C GLU A 282 23.09 -0.16 -4.93
N ARG A 283 22.97 -1.28 -4.23
CA ARG A 283 22.40 -1.34 -2.88
C ARG A 283 23.46 -1.09 -1.82
N ASP A 284 23.08 -0.39 -0.77
CA ASP A 284 23.98 -0.15 0.36
C ASP A 284 24.42 -1.48 1.00
N ASN A 285 25.74 -1.61 1.22
CA ASN A 285 26.40 -2.76 1.87
C ASN A 285 26.36 -4.11 1.15
N GLU A 286 25.68 -4.27 0.01
CA GLU A 286 25.59 -5.56 -0.70
C GLU A 286 26.97 -6.08 -1.13
N ASN A 287 27.82 -5.21 -1.67
CA ASN A 287 29.19 -5.55 -2.06
C ASN A 287 30.06 -6.03 -0.89
N GLN A 288 29.75 -5.63 0.34
CA GLN A 288 30.49 -6.04 1.54
C GLN A 288 30.05 -7.42 2.03
N VAL A 289 28.78 -7.76 1.82
CA VAL A 289 28.18 -9.04 2.25
C VAL A 289 28.34 -10.13 1.19
N PHE A 290 28.50 -9.75 -0.08
CA PHE A 290 28.64 -10.69 -1.19
C PHE A 290 29.85 -11.62 -1.00
N LYS A 291 29.58 -12.93 -0.96
CA LYS A 291 30.61 -13.97 -0.86
C LYS A 291 30.82 -14.62 -2.21
N ASP A 292 32.02 -14.45 -2.75
CA ASP A 292 32.42 -15.14 -3.97
C ASP A 292 32.72 -16.61 -3.69
N VAL A 293 31.89 -17.49 -4.25
CA VAL A 293 32.04 -18.96 -4.16
C VAL A 293 32.45 -19.58 -5.50
N GLY A 294 32.81 -18.76 -6.50
CA GLY A 294 33.04 -19.20 -7.88
C GLY A 294 31.76 -19.31 -8.73
N ASN A 295 31.92 -19.56 -10.03
CA ASN A 295 30.83 -19.70 -11.02
C ASN A 295 29.78 -18.56 -10.99
N LYS A 296 30.24 -17.30 -11.08
CA LYS A 296 29.34 -16.14 -11.09
C LYS A 296 28.54 -16.09 -12.39
N MET A 297 27.22 -16.03 -12.27
CA MET A 297 26.29 -15.94 -13.39
C MET A 297 25.30 -14.80 -13.17
N LEU A 298 24.86 -14.16 -14.26
CA LEU A 298 23.75 -13.20 -14.27
C LEU A 298 22.46 -13.97 -14.54
N LEU A 299 21.53 -13.97 -13.58
CA LEU A 299 20.27 -14.72 -13.65
C LEU A 299 19.07 -13.78 -13.60
N TRP A 300 17.97 -14.21 -14.23
CA TRP A 300 16.70 -13.50 -14.15
C TRP A 300 15.99 -13.78 -12.84
N TYR A 301 15.49 -12.72 -12.21
CA TYR A 301 14.55 -12.78 -11.11
C TYR A 301 13.38 -11.86 -11.43
N ARG A 302 12.15 -12.37 -11.28
CA ARG A 302 10.92 -11.62 -11.51
C ARG A 302 10.19 -11.50 -10.18
N GLN A 303 9.69 -10.30 -9.92
CA GLN A 303 8.85 -10.01 -8.77
C GLN A 303 7.68 -9.12 -9.20
N ASN A 304 6.53 -9.19 -8.50
CA ASN A 304 5.45 -8.24 -8.75
C ASN A 304 5.91 -6.83 -8.33
N PHE A 305 5.53 -5.79 -9.08
CA PHE A 305 5.97 -4.42 -8.84
C PHE A 305 5.54 -3.91 -7.46
N VAL A 306 4.41 -4.38 -6.94
CA VAL A 306 3.92 -4.08 -5.58
C VAL A 306 4.91 -4.51 -4.49
N PHE A 307 5.69 -5.56 -4.74
CA PHE A 307 6.70 -6.06 -3.79
C PHE A 307 8.10 -5.47 -4.01
N PHE A 308 8.27 -4.55 -4.98
CA PHE A 308 9.60 -4.09 -5.38
C PHE A 308 10.33 -3.32 -4.27
N LEU A 309 9.59 -2.67 -3.38
CA LEU A 309 10.12 -1.86 -2.27
C LEU A 309 10.84 -2.67 -1.18
N ASN A 310 10.67 -3.99 -1.12
CA ASN A 310 11.30 -4.85 -0.11
C ASN A 310 12.35 -5.81 -0.68
N ILE A 311 12.90 -5.50 -1.86
CA ILE A 311 14.14 -6.17 -2.28
C ILE A 311 15.23 -5.64 -1.34
N LYS A 312 15.43 -6.33 -0.20
CA LYS A 312 16.52 -6.20 0.80
C LYS A 312 17.69 -7.14 0.51
#